data_AF-A0A941CEQ0-F1
#
_entry.id   AF-A0A941CEQ0-F1
#
_cell.length_a   1.000
_cell.length_b   1.000
_cell.length_c   1.000
_cell.angle_alpha   90.00
_cell.angle_beta   90.00
_cell.angle_gamma   90.00
#
_symmetry.space_group_name_H-M   'P 1'
#
loop_
_entity.id
_entity.type
_entity.pdbx_description
1 polymer ?
#
loop_
_entity_poly.entity_id
_entity_poly.type
_entity_poly.pdbx_seq_one_letter_code
_entity_poly.pdbx_strand_id
1 'polypeptide(L)'
;MHQGYAQQEEDLSPNRYRFRYKSVVYKGTRLQITAQIRSLKNNSLFVNIPEEYQEELLKLFKEMKHQAIPRLYKKNAIVFLDALYEYEEFLIVYHNALIAVIKDLKADMRRLDFKFEREYTRSKLILNRITKEDPDNDFKIGRLQKDVSDSKTKLLCHRWMKKRFDQYSINIIDEPDDLVQEFKKAEAMNAYMMFKEDKVKEIRTYLENQIIEFYYKKSLPEIDPDELELNYTDKI
;
A
#
# COMPACT_ATOMS: atom_id res chain seq x y z
N MET A 1 -59.84 30.56 17.64
CA MET A 1 -59.06 30.36 16.41
C MET A 1 -57.92 29.42 16.73
N HIS A 2 -58.09 28.14 16.44
CA HIS A 2 -57.07 27.10 16.56
C HIS A 2 -56.50 26.84 15.18
N GLN A 3 -55.21 27.11 14.97
CA GLN A 3 -54.43 26.54 13.86
C GLN A 3 -52.96 26.85 14.10
N GLY A 4 -52.14 25.81 14.25
CA GLY A 4 -50.69 25.94 14.43
C GLY A 4 -49.99 24.72 15.04
N TYR A 5 -50.72 23.73 15.56
CA TYR A 5 -50.16 22.49 16.14
C TYR A 5 -50.15 21.30 15.16
N ALA A 6 -49.95 21.54 13.86
CA ALA A 6 -49.95 20.49 12.83
C ALA A 6 -48.63 20.42 12.05
N GLN A 7 -47.48 20.58 12.72
CA GLN A 7 -46.15 20.43 12.10
C GLN A 7 -45.19 19.48 12.85
N GLN A 8 -45.68 18.64 13.76
CA GLN A 8 -44.83 17.63 14.43
C GLN A 8 -45.33 16.18 14.35
N GLU A 9 -46.44 15.88 13.66
CA GLU A 9 -47.01 14.53 13.60
C GLU A 9 -47.28 14.03 12.18
N GLU A 10 -46.29 14.10 11.28
CA GLU A 10 -46.35 13.36 10.01
C GLU A 10 -44.95 12.85 9.62
N ASP A 11 -44.57 11.64 10.09
CA ASP A 11 -43.84 10.59 9.31
C ASP A 11 -43.45 9.35 10.16
N LEU A 12 -44.07 9.09 11.32
CA LEU A 12 -43.80 7.89 12.14
C LEU A 12 -44.64 6.70 11.68
N SER A 13 -44.42 6.22 10.45
CA SER A 13 -44.70 4.80 10.18
C SER A 13 -43.75 3.98 11.08
N PRO A 14 -44.25 2.99 11.85
CA PRO A 14 -43.40 2.18 12.76
C PRO A 14 -42.27 1.42 12.05
N ASN A 15 -42.31 1.38 10.71
CA ASN A 15 -41.32 0.75 9.84
C ASN A 15 -40.45 1.73 9.04
N ARG A 16 -40.53 3.04 9.31
CA ARG A 16 -39.67 4.05 8.68
C ARG A 16 -38.66 4.61 9.68
N TYR A 17 -37.40 4.61 9.28
CA TYR A 17 -36.28 5.09 10.07
C TYR A 17 -35.67 6.31 9.41
N ARG A 18 -35.07 7.18 10.23
CA ARG A 18 -34.29 8.31 9.77
C ARG A 18 -33.10 8.52 10.69
N PHE A 19 -31.90 8.60 10.13
CA PHE A 19 -30.72 9.07 10.84
C PHE A 19 -29.77 9.77 9.88
N ARG A 20 -28.96 10.68 10.41
CA ARG A 20 -27.88 11.33 9.69
C ARG A 20 -26.57 10.68 10.14
N TYR A 21 -25.68 10.46 9.18
CA TYR A 21 -24.32 10.02 9.43
C TYR A 21 -23.39 10.79 8.49
N LYS A 22 -22.37 11.46 9.06
CA LYS A 22 -21.61 12.53 8.37
C LYS A 22 -22.57 13.50 7.64
N SER A 23 -22.41 13.70 6.33
CA SER A 23 -23.26 14.56 5.50
C SER A 23 -24.49 13.86 4.90
N VAL A 24 -24.63 12.54 5.07
CA VAL A 24 -25.67 11.73 4.41
C VAL A 24 -26.85 11.50 5.35
N VAL A 25 -28.07 11.64 4.82
CA VAL A 25 -29.31 11.33 5.54
C VAL A 25 -29.88 10.02 5.03
N TYR A 26 -29.85 8.99 5.87
CA TYR A 26 -30.48 7.70 5.63
C TYR A 26 -31.94 7.78 6.08
N LYS A 27 -32.88 7.64 5.14
CA LYS A 27 -34.33 7.65 5.39
C LYS A 27 -35.00 6.52 4.62
N GLY A 28 -35.94 5.83 5.25
CA GLY A 28 -36.76 4.79 4.61
C GLY A 28 -37.00 3.60 5.51
N THR A 29 -37.44 2.49 4.94
CA THR A 29 -37.56 1.22 5.65
C THR A 29 -36.20 0.59 5.93
N ARG A 30 -36.15 -0.43 6.80
CA ARG A 30 -34.92 -1.19 7.10
C ARG A 30 -34.30 -1.74 5.83
N LEU A 31 -35.13 -2.27 4.94
CA LEU A 31 -34.69 -2.82 3.66
C LEU A 31 -34.10 -1.74 2.75
N GLN A 32 -34.74 -0.57 2.68
CA GLN A 32 -34.26 0.55 1.88
C GLN A 32 -32.92 1.08 2.39
N ILE A 33 -32.78 1.28 3.70
CA ILE A 33 -31.53 1.76 4.30
C ILE A 33 -30.43 0.71 4.15
N THR A 34 -30.71 -0.57 4.39
CA THR A 34 -29.74 -1.64 4.17
C THR A 34 -29.31 -1.74 2.70
N ALA A 35 -30.21 -1.46 1.75
CA ALA A 35 -29.85 -1.40 0.33
C ALA A 35 -28.91 -0.22 0.02
N GLN A 36 -29.18 0.97 0.58
CA GLN A 36 -28.30 2.14 0.46
C GLN A 36 -26.89 1.84 1.03
N ILE A 37 -26.83 1.28 2.24
CA ILE A 37 -25.57 0.91 2.90
C ILE A 37 -24.84 -0.19 2.11
N ARG A 38 -25.56 -1.17 1.55
CA ARG A 38 -24.96 -2.20 0.70
C ARG A 38 -24.34 -1.61 -0.57
N SER A 39 -25.01 -0.65 -1.20
CA SER A 39 -24.49 0.04 -2.37
C SER A 39 -23.19 0.78 -2.05
N LEU A 40 -23.12 1.41 -0.87
CA LEU A 40 -21.91 2.09 -0.40
C LEU A 40 -20.77 1.10 -0.15
N LYS A 41 -21.03 -0.01 0.55
CA LYS A 41 -20.05 -1.07 0.82
C LYS A 41 -19.46 -1.66 -0.47
N ASN A 42 -20.25 -1.74 -1.54
CA ASN A 42 -19.84 -2.33 -2.81
C ASN A 42 -19.27 -1.30 -3.80
N ASN A 43 -18.98 -0.08 -3.36
CA ASN A 43 -18.28 0.92 -4.16
C ASN A 43 -16.88 0.39 -4.55
N SER A 44 -16.39 0.76 -5.74
CA SER A 44 -15.06 0.40 -6.25
C SER A 44 -13.93 0.77 -5.30
N LEU A 45 -14.11 1.81 -4.49
CA LEU A 45 -13.17 2.24 -3.44
C LEU A 45 -12.85 1.10 -2.44
N PHE A 46 -13.77 0.18 -2.22
CA PHE A 46 -13.67 -0.90 -1.23
C PHE A 46 -13.35 -2.27 -1.83
N VAL A 47 -12.90 -2.32 -3.09
CA VAL A 47 -12.64 -3.60 -3.79
C VAL A 47 -11.34 -4.28 -3.32
N ASN A 48 -10.35 -3.50 -2.87
CA ASN A 48 -9.04 -4.00 -2.44
C ASN A 48 -8.86 -3.96 -0.91
N ILE A 49 -9.92 -4.24 -0.17
CA ILE A 49 -9.85 -4.35 1.29
C ILE A 49 -9.06 -5.61 1.66
N PRO A 50 -8.09 -5.55 2.60
CA PRO A 50 -7.47 -6.73 3.20
C PRO A 50 -8.53 -7.72 3.70
N GLU A 51 -8.33 -9.00 3.44
CA GLU A 51 -9.34 -10.04 3.67
C GLU A 51 -9.87 -10.02 5.11
N GLU A 52 -8.99 -9.87 6.09
CA GLU A 52 -9.37 -9.90 7.50
C GLU A 52 -10.23 -8.69 7.89
N TYR A 53 -10.00 -7.52 7.28
CA TYR A 53 -10.88 -6.36 7.48
C TYR A 53 -12.21 -6.52 6.74
N GLN A 54 -12.19 -7.19 5.59
CA GLN A 54 -13.40 -7.54 4.86
C GLN A 54 -14.28 -8.47 5.70
N GLU A 55 -13.69 -9.43 6.42
CA GLU A 55 -14.40 -10.28 7.37
C GLU A 55 -15.05 -9.50 8.52
N GLU A 56 -14.32 -8.55 9.11
CA GLU A 56 -14.84 -7.67 10.17
C GLU A 56 -16.04 -6.84 9.66
N LEU A 57 -15.88 -6.17 8.51
CA LEU A 57 -16.96 -5.40 7.89
C LEU A 57 -18.17 -6.29 7.54
N LEU A 58 -17.95 -7.52 7.06
CA LEU A 58 -19.01 -8.46 6.76
C LEU A 58 -19.75 -8.89 8.03
N LYS A 59 -19.05 -9.10 9.14
CA LYS A 59 -19.65 -9.39 10.44
C LYS A 59 -20.52 -8.23 10.90
N LEU A 60 -19.99 -7.00 10.94
CA LEU A 60 -20.73 -5.80 11.33
C LEU A 60 -21.96 -5.57 10.43
N PHE A 61 -21.82 -5.79 9.12
CA PHE A 61 -22.93 -5.67 8.18
C PHE A 61 -24.04 -6.71 8.43
N LYS A 62 -23.67 -7.97 8.72
CA LYS A 62 -24.62 -9.03 9.08
C LYS A 62 -25.35 -8.68 10.38
N GLU A 63 -24.63 -8.26 11.42
CA GLU A 63 -25.20 -7.88 12.71
C GLU A 63 -26.19 -6.71 12.58
N MET A 64 -25.87 -5.70 11.76
CA MET A 64 -26.81 -4.64 11.41
C MET A 64 -28.03 -5.18 10.68
N LYS A 65 -27.83 -5.94 9.60
CA LYS A 65 -28.91 -6.43 8.72
C LYS A 65 -29.95 -7.28 9.47
N HIS A 66 -29.50 -8.13 10.39
CA HIS A 66 -30.37 -9.05 11.11
C HIS A 66 -31.06 -8.44 12.33
N GLN A 67 -30.66 -7.23 12.74
CA GLN A 67 -31.28 -6.57 13.87
C GLN A 67 -32.72 -6.15 13.55
N ALA A 68 -33.67 -6.68 14.33
CA ALA A 68 -35.10 -6.40 14.18
C ALA A 68 -35.53 -5.15 14.98
N ILE A 69 -34.81 -4.84 16.07
CA ILE A 69 -35.15 -3.72 16.95
C ILE A 69 -34.66 -2.41 16.31
N PRO A 70 -35.54 -1.44 16.02
CA PRO A 70 -35.20 -0.17 15.36
C PRO A 70 -34.00 0.57 15.95
N ARG A 71 -33.99 0.73 17.27
CA ARG A 71 -32.94 1.46 17.99
C ARG A 71 -31.59 0.77 17.87
N LEU A 72 -31.57 -0.56 17.96
CA LEU A 72 -30.36 -1.36 17.81
C LEU A 72 -29.91 -1.42 16.36
N TYR A 73 -30.84 -1.47 15.39
CA TYR A 73 -30.51 -1.41 13.97
C TYR A 73 -29.77 -0.11 13.65
N LYS A 74 -30.30 1.02 14.11
CA LYS A 74 -29.64 2.33 13.95
C LYS A 74 -28.25 2.34 14.59
N LYS A 75 -28.11 1.81 15.82
CA LYS A 75 -26.82 1.73 16.52
C LYS A 75 -25.82 0.90 15.71
N ASN A 76 -26.20 -0.29 15.27
CA ASN A 76 -25.34 -1.18 14.50
C ASN A 76 -25.02 -0.61 13.11
N ALA A 77 -25.95 0.13 12.50
CA ALA A 77 -25.70 0.83 11.24
C ALA A 77 -24.64 1.92 11.40
N ILE A 78 -24.69 2.68 12.50
CA ILE A 78 -23.67 3.68 12.82
C ILE A 78 -22.31 2.99 13.02
N VAL A 79 -22.24 1.92 13.81
CA VAL A 79 -20.98 1.17 14.02
C VAL A 79 -20.40 0.63 12.71
N PHE A 80 -21.24 0.09 11.83
CA PHE A 80 -20.80 -0.36 10.50
C PHE A 80 -20.27 0.80 9.65
N LEU A 81 -20.98 1.93 9.65
CA LEU A 81 -20.56 3.11 8.90
C LEU A 81 -19.26 3.69 9.47
N ASP A 82 -19.10 3.76 10.79
CA ASP A 82 -17.86 4.18 11.44
C ASP A 82 -16.67 3.36 10.95
N ALA A 83 -16.79 2.03 10.99
CA ALA A 83 -15.75 1.16 10.44
C ALA A 83 -15.49 1.45 8.96
N LEU A 84 -16.53 1.44 8.11
CA LEU A 84 -16.37 1.63 6.67
C LEU A 84 -15.67 2.96 6.31
N TYR A 85 -16.04 4.05 6.99
CA TYR A 85 -15.46 5.37 6.75
C TYR A 85 -14.06 5.52 7.37
N GLU A 86 -13.77 4.86 8.49
CA GLU A 86 -12.41 4.79 9.03
C GLU A 86 -11.46 4.14 8.02
N TYR A 87 -11.93 3.09 7.34
CA TYR A 87 -11.14 2.45 6.29
C TYR A 87 -10.98 3.32 5.05
N GLU A 88 -11.99 4.09 4.67
CA GLU A 88 -11.87 5.10 3.61
C GLU A 88 -10.79 6.14 3.95
N GLU A 89 -10.76 6.61 5.19
CA GLU A 89 -9.74 7.54 5.67
C GLU A 89 -8.34 6.91 5.64
N PHE A 90 -8.21 5.64 6.03
CA PHE A 90 -6.99 4.86 5.87
C PHE A 90 -6.54 4.77 4.41
N LEU A 91 -7.44 4.45 3.46
CA LEU A 91 -7.09 4.33 2.04
C LEU A 91 -6.49 5.61 1.49
N ILE A 92 -7.03 6.77 1.88
CA ILE A 92 -6.49 8.07 1.47
C ILE A 92 -5.05 8.23 1.97
N VAL A 93 -4.81 7.93 3.25
CA VAL A 93 -3.47 8.00 3.85
C VAL A 93 -2.51 7.03 3.15
N TYR A 94 -2.93 5.78 2.96
CA TYR A 94 -2.15 4.71 2.39
C TYR A 94 -1.78 4.98 0.92
N HIS A 95 -2.75 5.36 0.08
CA HIS A 95 -2.51 5.69 -1.31
C HIS A 95 -1.59 6.90 -1.46
N ASN A 96 -1.80 7.96 -0.68
CA ASN A 96 -0.93 9.14 -0.69
C ASN A 96 0.51 8.78 -0.27
N ALA A 97 0.66 7.93 0.75
CA ALA A 97 1.97 7.45 1.18
C ALA A 97 2.67 6.63 0.08
N LEU A 98 1.97 5.71 -0.58
CA LEU A 98 2.53 4.94 -1.70
C LEU A 98 2.95 5.81 -2.88
N ILE A 99 2.11 6.77 -3.28
CA ILE A 99 2.45 7.72 -4.36
C ILE A 99 3.73 8.48 -4.01
N ALA A 100 3.83 8.96 -2.76
CA ALA A 100 5.02 9.67 -2.30
C ALA A 100 6.27 8.78 -2.36
N VAL A 101 6.19 7.55 -1.81
CA VAL A 101 7.30 6.60 -1.83
C VAL A 101 7.76 6.28 -3.26
N ILE A 102 6.83 5.97 -4.17
CA ILE A 102 7.18 5.67 -5.57
C ILE A 102 7.87 6.87 -6.23
N LYS A 103 7.37 8.07 -5.98
CA LYS A 103 7.95 9.31 -6.50
C LYS A 103 9.36 9.56 -5.98
N ASP A 104 9.58 9.37 -4.68
CA ASP A 104 10.89 9.59 -4.06
C ASP A 104 11.92 8.57 -4.53
N LEU A 105 11.54 7.29 -4.57
CA LEU A 105 12.40 6.23 -5.09
C LEU A 105 12.80 6.51 -6.53
N LYS A 106 11.85 6.89 -7.39
CA LYS A 106 12.12 7.27 -8.78
C LYS A 106 13.08 8.46 -8.88
N ALA A 107 12.91 9.47 -8.04
CA ALA A 107 13.80 10.63 -8.01
C ALA A 107 15.24 10.25 -7.60
N ASP A 108 15.40 9.33 -6.66
CA ASP A 108 16.70 8.90 -6.15
C ASP A 108 17.42 7.86 -7.04
N MET A 109 16.69 7.19 -7.92
CA MET A 109 17.19 6.04 -8.67
C MET A 109 18.44 6.33 -9.51
N ARG A 110 18.55 7.51 -10.13
CA ARG A 110 19.74 7.88 -10.91
C ARG A 110 20.98 8.04 -10.02
N ARG A 111 20.81 8.66 -8.85
CA ARG A 111 21.89 8.87 -7.89
C ARG A 111 22.36 7.54 -7.30
N LEU A 112 21.42 6.66 -6.97
CA LEU A 112 21.70 5.32 -6.44
C LEU A 112 22.35 4.41 -7.49
N ASP A 113 21.91 4.47 -8.74
CA ASP A 113 22.51 3.71 -9.85
C ASP A 113 24.00 4.04 -10.01
N PHE A 114 24.34 5.33 -10.04
CA PHE A 114 25.73 5.79 -10.05
C PHE A 114 26.51 5.29 -8.82
N LYS A 115 25.91 5.38 -7.63
CA LYS A 115 26.55 4.94 -6.37
C LYS A 115 26.87 3.44 -6.41
N PHE A 116 25.92 2.61 -6.84
CA PHE A 116 26.09 1.15 -6.89
C PHE A 116 27.06 0.72 -8.00
N GLU A 117 27.06 1.40 -9.14
CA GLU A 117 28.04 1.12 -10.20
C GLU A 117 29.47 1.46 -9.76
N ARG A 118 29.65 2.59 -9.06
CA ARG A 118 30.93 2.96 -8.48
C ARG A 118 31.39 1.96 -7.41
N GLU A 119 30.47 1.47 -6.58
CA GLU A 119 30.74 0.44 -5.57
C GLU A 119 31.23 -0.85 -6.23
N TYR A 120 30.51 -1.36 -7.24
CA TYR A 120 30.91 -2.54 -8.02
C TYR A 120 32.28 -2.37 -8.69
N THR A 121 32.49 -1.26 -9.40
CA THR A 121 33.73 -0.99 -10.12
C THR A 121 34.93 -0.94 -9.16
N ARG A 122 34.76 -0.29 -8.01
CA ARG A 122 35.81 -0.23 -6.97
C ARG A 122 36.14 -1.60 -6.42
N SER A 123 35.13 -2.41 -6.09
CA SER A 123 35.35 -3.78 -5.60
C SER A 123 36.09 -4.62 -6.63
N LYS A 124 35.73 -4.52 -7.92
CA LYS A 124 36.37 -5.23 -9.02
C LYS A 124 37.83 -4.82 -9.19
N LEU A 125 38.14 -3.53 -9.10
CA LEU A 125 39.52 -3.02 -9.16
C LEU A 125 40.38 -3.51 -7.99
N ILE A 126 39.83 -3.54 -6.78
CA ILE A 126 40.53 -4.05 -5.60
C ILE A 126 40.84 -5.55 -5.76
N LEU A 127 39.85 -6.35 -6.18
CA LEU A 127 40.06 -7.77 -6.46
C LEU A 127 41.18 -7.97 -7.50
N ASN A 128 41.07 -7.30 -8.65
CA ASN A 128 42.07 -7.41 -9.72
C ASN A 128 43.49 -7.03 -9.27
N ARG A 129 43.61 -6.05 -8.36
CA ARG A 129 44.89 -5.64 -7.80
C ARG A 129 45.46 -6.72 -6.87
N ILE A 130 44.66 -7.19 -5.92
CA ILE A 130 45.10 -8.20 -4.93
C ILE A 130 45.44 -9.52 -5.61
N THR A 131 44.66 -9.97 -6.60
CA THR A 131 44.98 -11.19 -7.36
C THR A 131 46.32 -11.10 -8.11
N LYS A 132 46.81 -9.89 -8.41
CA LYS A 132 48.13 -9.67 -9.03
C LYS A 132 49.26 -9.51 -8.02
N GLU A 133 49.00 -8.80 -6.92
CA GLU A 133 50.00 -8.48 -5.90
C GLU A 133 50.24 -9.64 -4.92
N ASP A 134 49.21 -10.44 -4.64
CA ASP A 134 49.20 -11.48 -3.61
C ASP A 134 48.32 -12.68 -4.07
N PRO A 135 48.73 -13.40 -5.14
CA PRO A 135 47.90 -14.43 -5.77
C PRO A 135 47.62 -15.64 -4.88
N ASP A 136 48.47 -15.91 -3.88
CA ASP A 136 48.36 -17.10 -3.02
C ASP A 136 47.45 -16.85 -1.79
N ASN A 137 46.89 -15.66 -1.64
CA ASN A 137 46.03 -15.29 -0.52
C ASN A 137 44.56 -15.63 -0.78
N ASP A 138 44.28 -16.93 -0.87
CA ASP A 138 42.95 -17.48 -1.18
C ASP A 138 41.85 -16.93 -0.27
N PHE A 139 42.13 -16.74 1.02
CA PHE A 139 41.16 -16.20 1.97
C PHE A 139 40.74 -14.77 1.60
N LYS A 140 41.72 -13.89 1.33
CA LYS A 140 41.45 -12.49 0.97
C LYS A 140 40.79 -12.39 -0.41
N ILE A 141 41.26 -13.19 -1.37
CA ILE A 141 40.69 -13.26 -2.72
C ILE A 141 39.23 -13.73 -2.65
N GLY A 142 38.93 -14.80 -1.92
CA GLY A 142 37.57 -15.32 -1.77
C GLY A 142 36.61 -14.30 -1.13
N ARG A 143 37.06 -13.56 -0.11
CA ARG A 143 36.28 -12.45 0.46
C ARG A 143 36.00 -11.36 -0.57
N LEU A 144 37.01 -10.92 -1.32
CA LEU A 144 36.85 -9.87 -2.33
C LEU A 144 35.98 -10.31 -3.51
N GLN A 145 36.04 -11.59 -3.89
CA GLN A 145 35.12 -12.18 -4.88
C GLN A 145 33.67 -12.08 -4.41
N LYS A 146 33.41 -12.36 -3.12
CA LYS A 146 32.07 -12.16 -2.54
C LYS A 146 31.64 -10.69 -2.58
N ASP A 147 32.51 -9.75 -2.19
CA ASP A 147 32.20 -8.32 -2.23
C ASP A 147 31.88 -7.84 -3.67
N VAL A 148 32.59 -8.35 -4.68
CA VAL A 148 32.29 -8.10 -6.09
C VAL A 148 30.94 -8.69 -6.49
N SER A 149 30.65 -9.93 -6.10
CA SER A 149 29.36 -10.59 -6.38
C SER A 149 28.18 -9.85 -5.74
N ASP A 150 28.31 -9.47 -4.48
CA ASP A 150 27.27 -8.77 -3.73
C ASP A 150 26.99 -7.38 -4.32
N SER A 151 28.04 -6.61 -4.63
CA SER A 151 27.91 -5.29 -5.27
C SER A 151 27.37 -5.38 -6.70
N LYS A 152 27.74 -6.42 -7.47
CA LYS A 152 27.19 -6.72 -8.80
C LYS A 152 25.68 -6.99 -8.71
N THR A 153 25.29 -7.90 -7.82
CA THR A 153 23.89 -8.30 -7.60
C THR A 153 23.05 -7.08 -7.22
N LYS A 154 23.52 -6.29 -6.26
CA LYS A 154 22.86 -5.06 -5.83
C LYS A 154 22.62 -4.06 -6.97
N LEU A 155 23.61 -3.87 -7.85
CA LEU A 155 23.48 -3.00 -9.02
C LEU A 155 22.43 -3.53 -10.01
N LEU A 156 22.45 -4.83 -10.29
CA LEU A 156 21.48 -5.45 -11.20
C LEU A 156 20.05 -5.39 -10.66
N CYS A 157 19.85 -5.74 -9.38
CA CYS A 157 18.55 -5.60 -8.71
C CYS A 157 18.03 -4.16 -8.77
N HIS A 158 18.91 -3.18 -8.48
CA HIS A 158 18.56 -1.77 -8.56
C HIS A 158 18.12 -1.35 -9.97
N ARG A 159 18.84 -1.80 -11.01
CA ARG A 159 18.51 -1.46 -12.40
C ARG A 159 17.24 -2.13 -12.88
N TRP A 160 16.99 -3.37 -12.46
CA TRP A 160 15.72 -4.05 -12.68
C TRP A 160 14.56 -3.25 -12.06
N MET A 161 14.71 -2.84 -10.80
CA MET A 161 13.72 -2.02 -10.10
C MET A 161 13.52 -0.68 -10.82
N LYS A 162 14.62 -0.01 -11.21
CA LYS A 162 14.58 1.25 -11.94
C LYS A 162 13.78 1.15 -13.24
N LYS A 163 14.00 0.10 -14.05
CA LYS A 163 13.27 -0.12 -15.30
C LYS A 163 11.75 -0.17 -15.09
N ARG A 164 11.29 -0.77 -13.99
CA ARG A 164 9.86 -0.83 -13.63
C ARG A 164 9.34 0.53 -13.17
N PHE A 165 10.02 1.18 -12.21
CA PHE A 165 9.60 2.48 -11.67
C PHE A 165 9.64 3.61 -12.70
N ASP A 166 10.52 3.52 -13.70
CA ASP A 166 10.54 4.47 -14.83
C ASP A 166 9.21 4.44 -15.61
N GLN A 167 8.55 3.28 -15.70
CA GLN A 167 7.24 3.11 -16.34
C GLN A 167 6.07 3.57 -15.47
N TYR A 168 6.26 3.67 -14.15
CA TYR A 168 5.18 4.05 -13.25
C TYR A 168 4.83 5.53 -13.38
N SER A 169 3.52 5.76 -13.51
CA SER A 169 2.86 7.07 -13.43
C SER A 169 2.13 7.19 -12.09
N ILE A 170 1.50 8.35 -11.84
CA ILE A 170 0.73 8.55 -10.60
C ILE A 170 -0.48 7.61 -10.49
N ASN A 171 -0.97 7.11 -11.63
CA ASN A 171 -2.15 6.24 -11.71
C ASN A 171 -1.86 4.78 -11.30
N ILE A 172 -0.59 4.41 -11.09
CA ILE A 172 -0.21 3.02 -10.76
C ILE A 172 -0.84 2.52 -9.45
N ILE A 173 -1.31 3.42 -8.59
CA ILE A 173 -2.00 3.03 -7.35
C ILE A 173 -3.47 2.69 -7.58
N ASP A 174 -4.11 3.37 -8.53
CA ASP A 174 -5.51 3.15 -8.91
C ASP A 174 -5.65 2.00 -9.92
N GLU A 175 -4.69 1.89 -10.83
CA GLU A 175 -4.57 0.84 -11.85
C GLU A 175 -3.23 0.11 -11.67
N PRO A 176 -3.09 -0.72 -10.63
CA PRO A 176 -1.84 -1.41 -10.33
C PRO A 176 -1.54 -2.52 -11.34
N ASP A 177 -0.26 -2.68 -11.66
CA ASP A 177 0.24 -3.90 -12.29
C ASP A 177 0.31 -5.05 -11.27
N ASP A 178 0.70 -6.24 -11.75
CA ASP A 178 0.76 -7.44 -10.90
C ASP A 178 1.68 -7.26 -9.68
N LEU A 179 2.82 -6.56 -9.84
CA LEU A 179 3.78 -6.34 -8.75
C LEU A 179 3.25 -5.38 -7.70
N VAL A 180 2.67 -4.25 -8.13
CA VAL A 180 2.06 -3.29 -7.21
C VAL A 180 0.83 -3.90 -6.55
N GLN A 181 0.03 -4.69 -7.26
CA GLN A 181 -1.12 -5.38 -6.68
C GLN A 181 -0.69 -6.40 -5.63
N GLU A 182 0.34 -7.20 -5.91
CA GLU A 182 0.90 -8.16 -4.95
C GLU A 182 1.44 -7.45 -3.70
N PHE A 183 2.19 -6.36 -3.89
CA PHE A 183 2.71 -5.54 -2.80
C PHE A 183 1.57 -4.95 -1.93
N LYS A 184 0.54 -4.38 -2.57
CA LYS A 184 -0.63 -3.83 -1.86
C LYS A 184 -1.32 -4.91 -1.02
N LYS A 185 -1.48 -6.13 -1.57
CA LYS A 185 -2.08 -7.25 -0.83
C LYS A 185 -1.24 -7.67 0.37
N ALA A 186 0.09 -7.72 0.23
CA ALA A 186 0.99 -8.11 1.30
C ALA A 186 1.03 -7.07 2.45
N GLU A 187 1.03 -5.78 2.12
CA GLU A 187 1.36 -4.73 3.09
C GLU A 187 0.19 -3.89 3.59
N ALA A 188 -0.97 -3.92 2.92
CA ALA A 188 -2.11 -3.08 3.31
C ALA A 188 -2.58 -3.35 4.74
N MET A 189 -2.58 -4.61 5.20
CA MET A 189 -3.00 -4.93 6.58
C MET A 189 -2.02 -4.35 7.61
N ASN A 190 -0.71 -4.50 7.41
CA ASN A 190 0.29 -3.96 8.33
C ASN A 190 0.18 -2.43 8.42
N ALA A 191 0.04 -1.75 7.28
CA ALA A 191 -0.19 -0.31 7.25
C ALA A 191 -1.51 0.10 7.90
N TYR A 192 -2.55 -0.71 7.77
CA TYR A 192 -3.84 -0.48 8.44
C TYR A 192 -3.72 -0.60 9.96
N MET A 193 -2.98 -1.59 10.47
CA MET A 193 -2.70 -1.71 11.90
C MET A 193 -1.93 -0.50 12.43
N MET A 194 -0.93 -0.01 11.69
CA MET A 194 -0.23 1.24 12.04
C MET A 194 -1.17 2.45 12.06
N PHE A 195 -2.12 2.53 11.13
CA PHE A 195 -3.15 3.57 11.12
C PHE A 195 -4.03 3.50 12.38
N LYS A 196 -4.49 2.30 12.76
CA LYS A 196 -5.29 2.07 13.98
C LYS A 196 -4.55 2.42 15.27
N GLU A 197 -3.22 2.29 15.28
CA GLU A 197 -2.34 2.62 16.40
C GLU A 197 -1.90 4.10 16.44
N ASP A 198 -2.49 4.96 15.60
CA ASP A 198 -2.14 6.39 15.45
C ASP A 198 -0.67 6.62 15.01
N LYS A 199 -0.07 5.63 14.32
CA LYS A 199 1.30 5.70 13.78
C LYS A 199 1.32 6.17 12.32
N VAL A 200 0.39 7.04 11.95
CA VAL A 200 0.20 7.53 10.57
C VAL A 200 1.49 8.12 9.97
N LYS A 201 2.30 8.81 10.79
CA LYS A 201 3.56 9.44 10.35
C LYS A 201 4.64 8.42 9.97
N GLU A 202 4.55 7.20 10.48
CA GLU A 202 5.55 6.14 10.25
C GLU A 202 5.22 5.28 9.02
N ILE A 203 3.95 5.31 8.56
CA ILE A 203 3.47 4.50 7.43
C ILE A 203 4.32 4.73 6.17
N ARG A 204 4.70 5.96 5.86
CA ARG A 204 5.53 6.26 4.68
C ARG A 204 6.89 5.56 4.74
N THR A 205 7.61 5.73 5.85
CA THR A 205 8.94 5.11 6.05
C THR A 205 8.83 3.59 6.06
N TYR A 206 7.77 3.05 6.66
CA TYR A 206 7.46 1.63 6.61
C TYR A 206 7.33 1.15 5.15
N LEU A 207 6.46 1.78 4.37
CA LEU A 207 6.21 1.38 2.98
C LEU A 207 7.43 1.54 2.08
N GLU A 208 8.27 2.56 2.31
CA GLU A 208 9.54 2.73 1.61
C GLU A 208 10.49 1.54 1.83
N ASN A 209 10.65 1.09 3.07
CA ASN A 209 11.48 -0.07 3.36
C ASN A 209 10.89 -1.35 2.76
N GLN A 210 9.58 -1.56 2.90
CA GLN A 210 8.92 -2.75 2.39
C GLN A 210 8.95 -2.82 0.86
N ILE A 211 8.75 -1.70 0.16
CA ILE A 211 8.77 -1.70 -1.30
C ILE A 211 10.18 -1.96 -1.83
N ILE A 212 11.22 -1.39 -1.21
CA ILE A 212 12.62 -1.67 -1.58
C ILE A 212 12.90 -3.17 -1.40
N GLU A 213 12.55 -3.73 -0.24
CA GLU A 213 12.79 -5.14 0.05
C GLU A 213 12.01 -6.07 -0.89
N PHE A 214 10.73 -5.77 -1.14
CA PHE A 214 9.88 -6.53 -2.04
C PHE A 214 10.44 -6.57 -3.46
N TYR A 215 10.74 -5.41 -4.04
CA TYR A 215 11.29 -5.34 -5.41
C TYR A 215 12.68 -5.94 -5.50
N TYR A 216 13.51 -5.80 -4.46
CA TYR A 216 14.80 -6.49 -4.41
C TYR A 216 14.62 -8.01 -4.49
N LYS A 217 13.75 -8.60 -3.66
CA LYS A 217 13.48 -10.04 -3.67
C LYS A 217 12.90 -10.51 -5.01
N LYS A 218 12.00 -9.74 -5.61
CA LYS A 218 11.41 -10.05 -6.94
C LYS A 218 12.42 -9.99 -8.07
N SER A 219 13.42 -9.13 -7.97
CA SER A 219 14.45 -9.00 -9.00
C SER A 219 15.44 -10.17 -9.04
N LEU A 220 15.74 -10.80 -7.89
CA LEU A 220 16.77 -11.85 -7.79
C LEU A 220 16.63 -13.00 -8.80
N PRO A 221 15.43 -13.58 -9.03
CA PRO A 221 15.27 -14.64 -10.04
C PRO A 221 15.21 -14.12 -11.50
N GLU A 222 15.06 -12.81 -11.70
CA GLU A 222 14.91 -12.20 -13.04
C GLU A 222 16.21 -11.57 -13.57
N ILE A 223 17.23 -11.38 -12.71
CA ILE A 223 18.49 -10.77 -13.12
C ILE A 223 19.44 -11.80 -13.76
N ASP A 224 20.03 -11.42 -14.89
CA ASP A 224 21.18 -12.13 -15.46
C ASP A 224 22.47 -11.40 -15.08
N PRO A 225 23.38 -12.04 -14.31
CA PRO A 225 24.68 -11.48 -14.01
C PRO A 225 25.48 -11.07 -15.26
N ASP A 226 25.34 -11.76 -16.38
CA ASP A 226 26.19 -11.56 -17.55
C ASP A 226 25.76 -10.37 -18.41
N GLU A 227 24.56 -9.84 -18.20
CA GLU A 227 24.01 -8.67 -18.91
C GLU A 227 24.45 -7.31 -18.32
N LEU A 228 25.42 -7.28 -17.40
CA LEU A 228 25.82 -6.02 -16.76
C LEU A 228 26.63 -5.11 -17.70
N GLU A 229 25.99 -4.06 -18.21
CA GLU A 229 26.65 -2.94 -18.91
C GLU A 229 27.03 -1.81 -17.96
N LEU A 230 28.20 -1.19 -18.10
CA LEU A 230 28.59 -0.04 -17.26
C LEU A 230 28.21 1.28 -17.96
N ASN A 231 27.53 2.18 -17.24
CA ASN A 231 26.98 3.42 -17.80
C ASN A 231 27.81 4.67 -17.44
N TYR A 232 28.76 4.56 -16.52
CA TYR A 232 29.47 5.72 -15.94
C TYR A 232 31.00 5.58 -15.99
N THR A 233 31.54 4.67 -16.82
CA THR A 233 32.98 4.42 -16.95
C THR A 233 33.81 5.65 -17.33
N ASP A 234 33.23 6.62 -18.05
CA ASP A 234 33.92 7.87 -18.45
C ASP A 234 33.98 8.94 -17.35
N LYS A 235 33.37 8.69 -16.18
CA LYS A 235 33.25 9.63 -15.06
C LYS A 235 34.03 9.19 -13.81
N ILE A 236 34.89 8.19 -13.95
CA ILE A 236 35.72 7.61 -12.87
C ILE A 236 37.16 8.11 -12.99
#